data_AF-R3KLW1-F1
#
_entry.id   AF-R3KLW1-F1
#
_cell.length_a   1.000
_cell.length_b   1.000
_cell.length_c   1.000
_cell.angle_alpha   90.00
_cell.angle_beta   90.00
_cell.angle_gamma   90.00
#
_symmetry.space_group_name_H-M   'P 1'
#
loop_
_entity.id
_entity.type
_entity.pdbx_description
1 polymer ?
#
loop_
_entity_poly.entity_id
_entity_poly.type
_entity_poly.pdbx_seq_one_letter_code
_entity_poly.pdbx_strand_id
1 'polypeptide(L)'
;MILQVTSVAPSTEFQKATRYKIIDWRESGLDVESYVKLYPKDYRTVDSNAFQNYRGCFTDKDKLGFTNKIKETAKFLEDNPQYK
;
A
#
# COMPACT_ATOMS: atom_id res chain seq x y z
N MET A 1 8.18 1.17 -10.26
CA MET A 1 7.84 1.42 -8.84
C MET A 1 6.94 0.30 -8.37
N ILE A 2 7.30 -0.38 -7.28
CA ILE A 2 6.46 -1.40 -6.64
C ILE A 2 5.96 -0.89 -5.30
N LEU A 3 4.68 -1.15 -5.03
CA LEU A 3 4.08 -1.01 -3.71
C LEU A 3 4.23 -2.31 -2.93
N GLN A 4 4.68 -2.21 -1.68
CA GLN A 4 4.81 -3.37 -0.80
C GLN A 4 3.50 -3.66 -0.08
N VAL A 5 3.20 -4.94 0.12
CA VAL A 5 2.03 -5.40 0.87
C VAL A 5 2.46 -6.09 2.16
N THR A 6 1.69 -5.94 3.23
CA THR A 6 1.92 -6.61 4.51
C THR A 6 0.60 -7.06 5.13
N SER A 7 0.58 -8.22 5.80
CA SER A 7 -0.56 -8.68 6.60
C SER A 7 -0.61 -8.06 8.00
N VAL A 8 0.41 -7.28 8.38
CA VAL A 8 0.48 -6.66 9.71
C VAL A 8 -0.41 -5.44 9.75
N ALA A 9 -1.44 -5.48 10.60
CA ALA A 9 -2.34 -4.35 10.83
C ALA A 9 -1.58 -3.12 11.34
N PRO A 10 -1.99 -1.90 10.93
CA PRO A 10 -1.38 -0.67 11.41
C PRO A 10 -1.65 -0.47 12.91
N SER A 11 -0.58 -0.31 13.70
CA SER A 11 -0.68 -0.09 15.15
C SER A 11 -0.34 1.33 15.58
N THR A 12 0.39 2.09 14.75
CA THR A 12 0.77 3.48 15.03
C THR A 12 0.01 4.47 14.16
N GLU A 13 -0.12 5.73 14.60
CA GLU A 13 -0.73 6.81 13.81
C GLU A 13 -0.07 6.95 12.43
N PHE A 14 1.26 6.91 12.40
CA PHE A 14 2.02 6.88 11.14
C PHE A 14 1.59 5.71 10.24
N GLN A 15 1.47 4.49 10.76
CA GLN A 15 1.06 3.34 9.95
C GLN A 15 -0.40 3.45 9.49
N LYS A 16 -1.31 3.98 10.31
CA LYS A 16 -2.72 4.20 9.91
C LYS A 16 -2.83 5.27 8.82
N ALA A 17 -1.98 6.29 8.88
CA ALA A 17 -1.93 7.34 7.88
C ALA A 17 -1.33 6.85 6.55
N THR A 18 -0.31 6.00 6.61
CA THR A 18 0.50 5.59 5.45
C THR A 18 0.19 4.19 4.91
N ARG A 19 -0.77 3.46 5.48
CA ARG A 19 -1.21 2.16 4.97
C ARG A 19 -2.66 2.21 4.51
N TYR A 20 -2.93 1.51 3.41
CA TYR A 20 -4.28 1.27 2.91
C TYR A 20 -4.68 -0.17 3.18
N LYS A 21 -5.86 -0.39 3.80
CA LYS A 21 -6.43 -1.74 3.95
C LYS A 21 -7.03 -2.17 2.61
N ILE A 22 -6.53 -3.27 2.06
CA ILE A 22 -7.07 -3.86 0.83
C ILE A 22 -8.46 -4.42 1.15
N ILE A 23 -9.46 -3.94 0.45
CA ILE A 23 -10.86 -4.25 0.71
C ILE A 23 -11.18 -5.65 0.16
N ASP A 24 -10.88 -5.88 -1.12
CA ASP A 24 -11.23 -7.11 -1.83
C ASP A 24 -9.97 -7.99 -1.98
N TRP A 25 -9.28 -8.24 -0.86
CA TRP A 25 -7.97 -8.89 -0.84
C TRP A 25 -7.99 -10.32 -1.41
N ARG A 26 -9.08 -11.08 -1.21
CA ARG A 26 -9.26 -12.42 -1.80
C ARG A 26 -9.32 -12.36 -3.32
N GLU A 27 -10.12 -11.43 -3.86
CA GLU A 27 -10.25 -11.21 -5.30
C GLU A 27 -8.95 -10.71 -5.93
N SER A 28 -8.15 -9.98 -5.14
CA SER A 28 -6.81 -9.52 -5.52
C SER A 28 -5.74 -10.62 -5.48
N GLY A 29 -6.10 -11.87 -5.14
CA GLY A 29 -5.19 -13.01 -5.13
C GLY A 29 -4.35 -13.15 -3.86
N LEU A 30 -4.79 -12.55 -2.74
CA LEU A 30 -4.12 -12.65 -1.44
C LEU A 30 -4.81 -13.71 -0.56
N ASP A 31 -4.01 -14.43 0.22
CA ASP A 31 -4.51 -15.49 1.11
C ASP A 31 -5.04 -14.96 2.45
N VAL A 32 -4.64 -13.74 2.83
CA VAL A 32 -5.00 -13.11 4.10
C VAL A 32 -5.29 -11.62 3.93
N GLU A 33 -6.05 -11.06 4.87
CA GLU A 33 -6.21 -9.61 5.01
C GLU A 33 -4.86 -8.91 5.03
N SER A 34 -4.75 -7.87 4.23
CA SER A 34 -3.47 -7.24 3.94
C SER A 34 -3.60 -5.74 3.69
N TYR A 35 -2.48 -5.06 3.77
CA TYR A 35 -2.36 -3.62 3.69
C TYR A 35 -1.25 -3.24 2.71
N VAL A 36 -1.53 -2.28 1.84
CA VAL A 36 -0.51 -1.66 0.99
C VAL A 36 0.21 -0.59 1.78
N LYS A 37 1.54 -0.61 1.75
CA LYS A 37 2.39 0.47 2.29
C LYS A 37 2.53 1.58 1.25
N LEU A 38 2.06 2.77 1.60
CA LEU A 38 2.03 3.95 0.73
C LEU A 38 3.03 5.02 1.17
N TYR A 39 3.88 4.72 2.15
CA TYR A 39 4.98 5.61 2.50
C TYR A 39 6.04 5.59 1.39
N PRO A 40 6.45 6.75 0.83
CA PRO A 40 7.36 6.76 -0.32
C PRO A 40 8.70 6.05 -0.10
N LYS A 41 9.22 5.98 1.15
CA LYS A 41 10.47 5.26 1.44
C LYS A 41 10.33 3.73 1.39
N ASP A 42 9.11 3.20 1.41
CA ASP A 42 8.86 1.77 1.20
C ASP A 42 8.86 1.39 -0.30
N TYR A 43 8.84 2.38 -1.21
CA TYR A 43 8.80 2.13 -2.64
C TYR A 43 10.15 1.64 -3.14
N ARG A 44 10.09 0.63 -4.01
CA ARG A 44 11.29 0.06 -4.64
C ARG A 44 11.15 0.07 -6.14
N THR A 45 12.27 0.34 -6.81
CA THR A 45 12.46 -0.05 -8.20
C THR A 45 13.06 -1.44 -8.18
N VAL A 46 12.46 -2.35 -8.95
CA VAL A 46 13.01 -3.69 -9.15
C VAL A 46 13.04 -3.98 -10.64
N ASP A 47 13.93 -4.89 -11.01
CA ASP A 47 14.02 -5.43 -12.35
C ASP A 47 12.78 -6.29 -12.68
N SER A 48 12.32 -6.27 -13.93
CA SER A 48 11.15 -7.08 -14.33
C SER A 48 11.38 -8.59 -14.16
N ASN A 49 12.62 -9.05 -14.18
CA ASN A 49 12.98 -10.45 -13.94
C ASN A 49 12.83 -10.86 -12.46
N ALA A 50 12.68 -9.89 -11.54
CA ALA A 50 12.40 -10.19 -10.13
C ALA A 50 10.95 -10.68 -9.89
N PHE A 51 10.05 -10.50 -10.86
CA PHE A 51 8.68 -11.00 -10.78
C PHE A 51 8.62 -12.46 -11.20
N GLN A 52 8.42 -13.35 -10.23
CA GLN A 52 8.39 -14.80 -10.48
C GLN A 52 6.98 -15.35 -10.69
N ASN A 53 5.98 -14.80 -10.00
CA ASN A 53 4.63 -15.36 -9.96
C ASN A 53 3.58 -14.25 -10.01
N TYR A 54 2.68 -14.32 -10.99
CA TYR A 54 1.46 -13.52 -10.99
C TYR A 54 0.45 -14.13 -10.02
N ARG A 55 -0.03 -13.35 -9.05
CA ARG A 55 -1.00 -13.80 -8.04
C ARG A 55 -2.41 -13.28 -8.28
N GLY A 56 -2.54 -12.11 -8.92
CA GLY A 56 -3.81 -11.43 -9.11
C GLY A 56 -3.61 -9.94 -9.40
N CYS A 57 -4.71 -9.20 -9.42
CA CYS A 57 -4.71 -7.77 -9.63
C CYS A 57 -5.71 -7.10 -8.68
N PHE A 58 -5.43 -5.86 -8.29
CA PHE A 58 -6.37 -5.11 -7.46
C PHE A 58 -7.66 -4.82 -8.20
N THR A 59 -8.79 -4.87 -7.49
CA THR A 59 -10.10 -4.46 -8.01
C THR A 59 -10.13 -2.95 -8.28
N ASP A 60 -11.08 -2.49 -9.08
CA ASP A 60 -11.20 -1.05 -9.37
C ASP A 60 -11.56 -0.22 -8.12
N LYS A 61 -12.26 -0.84 -7.17
CA LYS A 61 -12.56 -0.27 -5.86
C LYS A 61 -11.28 -0.04 -5.06
N ASP A 62 -10.42 -1.04 -4.99
CA ASP A 62 -9.12 -0.93 -4.35
C ASP A 62 -8.24 0.10 -5.07
N LYS A 63 -8.20 0.10 -6.42
CA LYS A 63 -7.48 1.11 -7.24
C LYS A 63 -7.85 2.54 -6.86
N LEU A 64 -9.15 2.83 -6.81
CA LEU A 64 -9.67 4.14 -6.40
C LEU A 64 -9.28 4.47 -4.95
N GLY A 65 -9.39 3.49 -4.05
CA GLY A 65 -9.01 3.62 -2.65
C GLY A 65 -7.54 3.97 -2.46
N PHE A 66 -6.62 3.30 -3.18
CA PHE A 66 -5.20 3.63 -3.14
C PHE A 66 -4.93 5.06 -3.61
N THR A 67 -5.55 5.49 -4.71
CA THR A 67 -5.34 6.86 -5.23
C THR A 67 -5.73 7.91 -4.20
N ASN A 68 -6.86 7.74 -3.51
CA ASN A 68 -7.28 8.67 -2.46
C ASN A 68 -6.33 8.60 -1.25
N LYS A 69 -5.95 7.39 -0.83
CA LYS A 69 -5.06 7.22 0.32
C LYS A 69 -3.64 7.74 0.07
N ILE A 70 -3.15 7.72 -1.16
CA ILE A 70 -1.87 8.34 -1.54
C ILE A 70 -1.93 9.86 -1.31
N LYS A 71 -3.03 10.53 -1.69
CA LYS A 71 -3.22 11.97 -1.46
C LYS A 71 -3.28 12.30 0.04
N GLU A 72 -4.02 11.51 0.81
CA GLU A 72 -4.07 11.64 2.27
C GLU A 72 -2.70 11.42 2.91
N THR A 73 -1.95 10.43 2.44
CA THR A 73 -0.58 10.15 2.92
C THR A 73 0.35 11.31 2.63
N ALA A 74 0.32 11.87 1.42
CA ALA A 74 1.12 13.03 1.05
C ALA A 74 0.83 14.23 1.97
N LYS A 75 -0.46 14.54 2.18
CA LYS A 75 -0.88 15.60 3.10
C LYS A 75 -0.41 15.34 4.54
N PHE A 76 -0.57 14.11 5.03
CA PHE A 76 -0.10 13.75 6.37
C PHE A 76 1.40 13.99 6.55
N LEU A 77 2.22 13.66 5.54
CA LEU A 77 3.67 13.88 5.58
C LEU A 77 4.03 15.37 5.49
N GLU A 78 3.24 16.18 4.77
CA GLU A 78 3.37 17.64 4.75
C GLU A 78 3.09 18.25 6.12
N ASP A 79 2.01 17.82 6.77
CA ASP A 79 1.60 18.29 8.10
C ASP A 79 2.52 17.77 9.22
N ASN A 80 3.28 16.69 8.96
CA ASN A 80 4.15 16.02 9.93
C ASN A 80 5.57 15.82 9.36
N PRO A 81 6.38 16.89 9.25
CA PRO A 81 7.69 16.83 8.61
C PRO A 81 8.69 15.90 9.30
N GLN A 82 8.49 15.56 10.58
CA GLN A 82 9.29 14.56 11.30
C GLN A 82 9.23 13.15 10.66
N TYR A 83 8.23 12.89 9.82
CA TYR A 83 8.07 11.64 9.09
C TYR A 83 8.48 11.71 7.61
N LYS A 84 8.93 12.87 7.10
CA LYS A 84 9.43 12.98 5.72
C LYS A 84 10.74 12.22 5.51
#